data_AF-A0A7C3FZT2-F1
#
_entry.id   AF-A0A7C3FZT2-F1
#
_cell.length_a   1.000
_cell.length_b   1.000
_cell.length_c   1.000
_cell.angle_alpha   90.00
_cell.angle_beta   90.00
_cell.angle_gamma   90.00
#
_symmetry.space_group_name_H-M   'P 1'
#
loop_
_entity.id
_entity.type
_entity.pdbx_description
1 polymer ?
#
loop_
_entity_poly.entity_id
_entity_poly.type
_entity_poly.pdbx_seq_one_letter_code
_entity_poly.pdbx_strand_id
1 'polypeptide(L)'
;MAETITIKELLEAGAHFGHQTSRWHPRMKQYIFAKRDGIHIIDLERTASMLEKAREFVKQVAAEGGDILFVGTKKQAHDAIQEEAQRCGMFYVNQRWIGGTLTNFATVQARIDYLVRLEDQQARGGFGRLPKKEILKIEEKIARLNRMMGGIKEMTRLPAALFIIDTTKEGIAIAEGRKIG
;
A
#
# COMPACT_ATOMS: atom_id res chain seq x y z
N MET A 1 7.36 22.12 12.59
CA MET A 1 6.56 22.68 11.48
C MET A 1 6.91 21.86 10.26
N ALA A 2 5.94 21.24 9.59
CA ALA A 2 6.24 20.37 8.45
C ALA A 2 6.73 21.23 7.29
N GLU A 3 7.98 21.01 6.86
CA GLU A 3 8.58 21.69 5.71
C GLU A 3 7.70 21.48 4.48
N THR A 4 7.34 22.58 3.82
CA THR A 4 6.68 22.54 2.52
C THR A 4 7.70 21.99 1.52
N ILE A 5 7.41 20.83 0.95
CA ILE A 5 8.28 20.19 -0.04
C ILE A 5 8.55 21.18 -1.17
N THR A 6 9.83 21.50 -1.36
CA THR A 6 10.28 22.41 -2.40
C THR A 6 10.48 21.67 -3.71
N ILE A 7 10.32 22.37 -4.83
CA ILE A 7 10.62 21.83 -6.17
C ILE A 7 12.07 21.34 -6.24
N LYS A 8 12.97 21.99 -5.50
CA LYS A 8 14.39 21.62 -5.40
C LYS A 8 14.57 20.21 -4.79
N GLU A 9 13.88 19.90 -3.69
CA GLU A 9 13.96 18.58 -3.07
C GLU A 9 13.40 17.48 -3.99
N LEU A 10 12.29 17.75 -4.69
CA LEU A 10 11.74 16.81 -5.69
C LEU A 10 12.71 16.58 -6.85
N LEU A 11 13.46 17.61 -7.25
CA LEU A 11 14.47 17.52 -8.29
C LEU A 11 15.67 16.67 -7.81
N GLU A 12 16.17 16.93 -6.60
CA GLU A 12 17.27 16.18 -5.97
C GLU A 12 16.92 14.71 -5.72
N ALA A 13 15.67 14.43 -5.32
CA ALA A 13 15.15 13.08 -5.18
C ALA A 13 14.92 12.35 -6.53
N GLY A 14 15.04 13.05 -7.66
CA GLY A 14 14.84 12.47 -8.99
C GLY A 14 13.37 12.17 -9.33
N ALA A 15 12.41 12.79 -8.65
CA ALA A 15 10.98 12.53 -8.84
C ALA A 15 10.44 13.00 -10.21
N HIS A 16 11.21 13.82 -10.93
CA HIS A 16 10.87 14.34 -12.25
C HIS A 16 11.07 13.31 -13.39
N PHE A 17 11.78 12.21 -13.14
CA PHE A 17 12.02 11.19 -14.16
C PHE A 17 10.80 10.28 -14.33
N GLY A 18 10.23 10.29 -15.53
CA GLY A 18 9.16 9.40 -15.95
C GLY A 18 9.66 8.14 -16.65
N HIS A 19 8.76 7.51 -17.42
CA HIS A 19 9.09 6.34 -18.24
C HIS A 19 9.51 6.72 -19.65
N GLN A 20 9.97 5.72 -20.41
CA GLN A 20 10.24 5.84 -21.85
C GLN A 20 9.00 6.27 -22.64
N THR A 21 9.21 6.99 -23.75
CA THR A 21 8.12 7.50 -24.61
C THR A 21 7.22 6.42 -25.21
N SER A 22 7.64 5.16 -25.21
CA SER A 22 6.84 4.03 -25.68
C SER A 22 5.83 3.50 -24.66
N ARG A 23 6.02 3.79 -23.36
CA ARG A 23 5.23 3.23 -22.25
C ARG A 23 4.27 4.24 -21.62
N TRP A 24 4.15 5.43 -22.20
CA TRP A 24 3.31 6.50 -21.64
C TRP A 24 1.83 6.30 -21.97
N HIS A 25 0.96 6.85 -21.12
CA HIS A 25 -0.48 6.87 -21.35
C HIS A 25 -0.91 8.27 -21.85
N PRO A 26 -1.65 8.42 -22.98
CA PRO A 26 -1.98 9.72 -23.56
C PRO A 26 -2.67 10.71 -22.62
N ARG A 27 -3.51 10.22 -21.69
CA ARG A 27 -4.18 11.03 -20.65
C ARG A 27 -3.20 11.70 -19.67
N MET A 28 -1.94 11.27 -19.63
CA MET A 28 -0.89 11.88 -18.81
C MET A 28 -0.22 13.08 -19.48
N LYS A 29 -0.57 13.43 -20.73
CA LYS A 29 0.05 14.54 -21.49
C LYS A 29 0.15 15.84 -20.69
N GLN A 30 -0.90 16.14 -19.92
CA GLN A 30 -0.98 17.37 -19.13
C GLN A 30 -0.04 17.40 -17.91
N TYR A 31 0.49 16.25 -17.48
CA TYR A 31 1.43 16.13 -16.36
C TYR A 31 2.88 15.96 -16.83
N ILE A 32 3.10 15.88 -18.15
CA ILE A 32 4.42 15.73 -18.75
C ILE A 32 4.89 17.10 -19.22
N PHE A 33 6.02 17.55 -18.69
CA PHE A 33 6.65 18.81 -19.05
C PHE A 33 7.37 18.72 -20.40
N ALA A 34 8.26 17.74 -20.54
CA ALA A 34 9.10 17.58 -21.74
C ALA A 34 9.47 16.11 -21.99
N LYS A 35 10.15 15.86 -23.11
CA LYS A 35 10.84 14.59 -23.38
C LYS A 35 12.31 14.89 -23.67
N ARG A 36 13.22 14.14 -23.07
CA ARG A 36 14.67 14.24 -23.29
C ARG A 36 15.26 12.84 -23.34
N ASP A 37 16.09 12.56 -24.34
CA ASP A 37 16.77 11.27 -24.50
C ASP A 37 15.83 10.05 -24.44
N GLY A 38 14.61 10.21 -24.97
CA GLY A 38 13.59 9.15 -25.00
C GLY A 38 12.85 8.91 -23.67
N ILE A 39 13.10 9.73 -22.64
CA ILE A 39 12.44 9.67 -21.32
C ILE A 39 11.50 10.87 -21.16
N HIS A 40 10.31 10.65 -20.61
CA HIS A 40 9.40 11.72 -20.22
C HIS A 40 9.83 12.38 -18.92
N ILE A 41 9.81 13.71 -18.90
CA ILE A 41 10.04 14.52 -17.70
C ILE A 41 8.68 15.00 -17.19
N ILE A 42 8.42 14.74 -15.91
CA ILE A 42 7.18 15.10 -15.22
C ILE A 42 7.27 16.57 -14.76
N ASP A 43 6.16 17.29 -14.85
CA ASP A 43 6.04 18.67 -14.38
C ASP A 43 6.04 18.73 -12.85
N LEU A 44 7.13 19.27 -12.27
CA LEU A 44 7.30 19.39 -10.83
C LEU A 44 6.45 20.51 -10.21
N GLU A 45 6.15 21.58 -10.94
CA GLU A 45 5.28 22.66 -10.45
C GLU A 45 3.87 22.12 -10.23
N ARG A 46 3.37 21.38 -11.23
CA ARG A 46 2.10 20.68 -11.12
C ARG A 46 2.11 19.61 -10.03
N THR A 47 3.22 18.89 -9.89
CA THR A 47 3.40 17.89 -8.82
C THR A 47 3.29 18.54 -7.44
N ALA A 48 3.97 19.67 -7.21
CA ALA A 48 3.92 20.40 -5.95
C ALA A 48 2.49 20.88 -5.62
N SER A 49 1.78 21.43 -6.59
CA SER A 49 0.38 21.86 -6.40
C SER A 49 -0.55 20.69 -6.06
N MET A 50 -0.40 19.54 -6.72
CA MET A 50 -1.21 18.35 -6.44
C MET A 50 -0.84 17.69 -5.12
N LEU A 51 0.43 17.75 -4.72
CA LEU A 51 0.90 17.21 -3.46
C LEU A 51 0.32 17.99 -2.28
N GLU A 52 0.22 19.32 -2.36
CA GLU A 52 -0.43 20.11 -1.30
C GLU A 52 -1.92 19.77 -1.17
N LYS A 53 -2.62 19.60 -2.30
CA LYS A 53 -4.03 19.15 -2.28
C LYS A 53 -4.20 17.77 -1.65
N ALA A 54 -3.31 16.83 -1.99
CA ALA A 54 -3.31 15.50 -1.40
C ALA A 54 -3.00 15.56 0.10
N ARG A 55 -2.05 16.41 0.52
CA ARG A 55 -1.71 16.62 1.93
C ARG A 55 -2.90 17.12 2.74
N GLU A 56 -3.63 18.12 2.23
CA GLU A 56 -4.80 18.65 2.92
C GLU A 56 -5.91 17.61 3.05
N PHE A 57 -6.16 16.81 1.99
CA PHE A 57 -7.10 15.70 2.06
C PHE A 57 -6.70 14.65 3.10
N VAL A 58 -5.44 14.21 3.11
CA VAL A 58 -4.93 13.23 4.09
C VAL A 58 -5.05 13.78 5.51
N LYS A 59 -4.76 15.06 5.72
CA LYS A 59 -4.91 15.73 7.01
C LYS A 59 -6.37 15.76 7.47
N GLN A 60 -7.31 16.02 6.56
CA GLN A 60 -8.74 15.96 6.87
C GLN A 60 -9.17 14.55 7.27
N VAL A 61 -8.81 13.53 6.49
CA VAL A 61 -9.14 12.12 6.79
C VAL A 61 -8.59 11.72 8.17
N ALA A 62 -7.34 12.09 8.46
CA ALA A 62 -6.72 11.81 9.75
C ALA A 62 -7.42 12.57 10.90
N ALA A 63 -7.85 13.82 10.68
CA ALA A 63 -8.58 14.62 11.68
C ALA A 63 -9.97 14.05 11.99
N GLU A 64 -10.63 13.44 11.01
CA GLU A 64 -11.90 12.72 11.17
C GLU A 64 -11.71 11.33 11.80
N GLY A 65 -10.46 10.92 12.08
CA GLY A 65 -10.12 9.62 12.64
C GLY A 65 -10.33 8.48 11.65
N GLY A 66 -10.23 8.74 10.35
CA GLY A 66 -10.32 7.73 9.30
C GLY A 66 -8.99 7.01 9.09
N ASP A 67 -9.05 5.69 8.92
CA ASP A 67 -7.86 4.87 8.68
C ASP A 67 -7.43 4.96 7.21
N ILE A 68 -6.13 5.07 6.97
CA ILE A 68 -5.54 5.11 5.62
C ILE A 68 -4.84 3.78 5.34
N LEU A 69 -5.15 3.16 4.21
CA LEU A 69 -4.50 1.92 3.78
C LEU A 69 -3.44 2.21 2.71
N PHE A 70 -2.18 1.95 3.04
CA PHE A 70 -1.06 2.08 2.11
C PHE A 70 -0.94 0.82 1.25
N VAL A 71 -0.84 0.96 -0.06
CA VAL A 71 -0.81 -0.16 -1.01
C VAL A 71 0.34 0.02 -1.99
N GLY A 72 1.21 -0.98 -2.10
CA GLY A 72 2.23 -1.02 -3.13
C GLY A 72 3.04 -2.31 -3.12
N THR A 73 2.83 -3.14 -4.13
CA THR A 73 3.47 -4.45 -4.32
C THR A 73 4.75 -4.39 -5.17
N LYS A 74 5.25 -3.17 -5.37
CA LYS A 74 6.47 -2.92 -6.13
C LYS A 74 7.66 -3.08 -5.19
N LYS A 75 8.64 -3.90 -5.56
CA LYS A 75 9.81 -4.20 -4.71
C LYS A 75 10.49 -2.95 -4.14
N GLN A 76 10.62 -1.89 -4.93
CA GLN A 76 11.22 -0.61 -4.50
C GLN A 76 10.40 0.12 -3.42
N ALA A 77 9.11 -0.19 -3.30
CA ALA A 77 8.17 0.44 -2.38
C ALA A 77 7.86 -0.42 -1.15
N HIS A 78 8.30 -1.69 -1.10
CA HIS A 78 7.88 -2.63 -0.05
C HIS A 78 8.27 -2.15 1.34
N ASP A 79 9.54 -1.79 1.51
CA ASP A 79 10.11 -1.44 2.80
C ASP A 79 9.62 -0.05 3.22
N ALA A 80 9.64 0.92 2.30
CA ALA A 80 9.19 2.28 2.54
C ALA A 80 7.71 2.36 2.96
N ILE A 81 6.82 1.61 2.29
CA ILE A 81 5.40 1.57 2.68
C ILE A 81 5.24 0.98 4.09
N GLN A 82 5.93 -0.12 4.37
CA GLN A 82 5.80 -0.78 5.66
C GLN A 82 6.31 0.11 6.80
N GLU A 83 7.49 0.70 6.63
CA GLU A 83 8.11 1.56 7.64
C GLU A 83 7.25 2.80 7.92
N GLU A 84 6.83 3.52 6.87
CA GLU A 84 6.07 4.75 7.04
C GLU A 84 4.63 4.50 7.54
N ALA A 85 3.98 3.42 7.09
CA ALA A 85 2.66 3.05 7.60
C ALA A 85 2.73 2.67 9.09
N GLN A 86 3.73 1.87 9.49
CA GLN A 86 3.93 1.53 10.90
C GLN A 86 4.26 2.75 11.76
N ARG A 87 5.06 3.68 11.23
CA ARG A 87 5.42 4.93 11.91
C ARG A 87 4.20 5.81 12.18
N CYS A 88 3.24 5.86 11.26
CA CYS A 88 2.00 6.64 11.45
C CYS A 88 0.85 5.83 12.07
N GLY A 89 1.07 4.55 12.43
CA GLY A 89 0.03 3.69 13.01
C GLY A 89 -1.09 3.32 12.04
N MET A 90 -0.80 3.31 10.74
CA MET A 90 -1.75 3.03 9.66
C MET A 90 -1.52 1.64 9.04
N PHE A 91 -2.51 1.16 8.29
CA PHE A 91 -2.47 -0.17 7.69
C PHE A 91 -1.71 -0.17 6.36
N TYR A 92 -1.15 -1.33 5.98
CA TYR A 92 -0.43 -1.46 4.72
C TYR A 92 -0.56 -2.82 4.04
N VAL A 93 -0.39 -2.83 2.72
CA VAL A 93 -0.23 -4.01 1.88
C VAL A 93 0.98 -3.79 0.98
N ASN A 94 2.09 -4.43 1.33
CA ASN A 94 3.34 -4.31 0.58
C ASN A 94 3.68 -5.56 -0.27
N GLN A 95 3.12 -6.74 -0.01
CA GLN A 95 3.50 -7.96 -0.76
C GLN A 95 2.61 -8.22 -1.98
N ARG A 96 1.33 -8.53 -1.73
CA ARG A 96 0.36 -8.85 -2.77
C ARG A 96 -1.02 -8.41 -2.35
N TRP A 97 -1.69 -7.65 -3.19
CA TRP A 97 -3.10 -7.35 -3.03
C TRP A 97 -3.95 -8.62 -3.20
N ILE A 98 -4.77 -8.93 -2.20
CA ILE A 98 -5.74 -10.02 -2.28
C ILE A 98 -7.03 -9.44 -2.89
N GLY A 99 -7.44 -9.96 -4.04
CA GLY A 99 -8.72 -9.56 -4.63
C GLY A 99 -9.87 -9.84 -3.67
N GLY A 100 -10.73 -8.86 -3.45
CA GLY A 100 -11.81 -8.92 -2.45
C GLY A 100 -11.45 -8.31 -1.10
N THR A 101 -10.26 -7.72 -0.94
CA THR A 101 -9.85 -7.09 0.33
C THR A 101 -10.83 -6.01 0.77
N LEU A 102 -11.36 -5.21 -0.17
CA LEU A 102 -12.32 -4.15 0.14
C LEU A 102 -13.75 -4.59 -0.17
N THR A 103 -13.93 -5.28 -1.30
CA THR A 103 -15.28 -5.65 -1.78
C THR A 103 -15.88 -6.86 -1.07
N ASN A 104 -15.07 -7.73 -0.46
CA ASN A 104 -15.49 -8.88 0.32
C ASN A 104 -14.74 -8.93 1.67
N PHE A 105 -14.77 -7.80 2.38
CA PHE A 105 -14.02 -7.62 3.62
C PHE A 105 -14.37 -8.65 4.70
N ALA A 106 -15.63 -9.07 4.81
CA ALA A 106 -16.04 -10.09 5.78
C ALA A 106 -15.29 -11.43 5.61
N THR A 107 -15.02 -11.84 4.37
CA THR A 107 -14.26 -13.08 4.11
C THR A 107 -12.78 -12.91 4.42
N VAL A 108 -12.23 -11.72 4.14
CA VAL A 108 -10.83 -11.41 4.49
C VAL A 108 -10.66 -11.33 5.99
N GLN A 109 -11.59 -10.70 6.72
CA GLN A 109 -11.63 -10.68 8.19
C GLN A 109 -11.63 -12.09 8.77
N ALA A 110 -12.53 -12.97 8.29
CA ALA A 110 -12.56 -14.36 8.74
C ALA A 110 -11.23 -15.09 8.50
N ARG A 111 -10.47 -14.70 7.46
CA ARG A 111 -9.16 -15.27 7.18
C ARG A 111 -8.06 -14.70 8.07
N ILE A 112 -8.16 -13.44 8.47
CA ILE A 112 -7.31 -12.80 9.49
C ILE A 112 -7.57 -13.45 10.85
N ASP A 113 -8.83 -13.65 11.24
CA ASP A 113 -9.19 -14.34 12.49
C ASP A 113 -8.61 -15.75 12.54
N TYR A 114 -8.65 -16.46 11.40
CA TYR A 114 -8.02 -17.76 11.28
C TYR A 114 -6.50 -17.71 11.47
N LEU A 115 -5.82 -16.68 10.97
CA LEU A 115 -4.39 -16.46 11.19
C LEU A 115 -4.10 -16.21 12.68
N VAL A 116 -4.85 -15.32 13.33
CA VAL A 116 -4.69 -15.01 14.76
C VAL A 116 -4.85 -16.27 15.61
N ARG A 117 -5.87 -17.10 15.33
CA ARG A 117 -6.06 -18.38 16.03
C ARG A 117 -4.88 -19.34 15.86
N LEU A 118 -4.25 -19.39 14.68
CA LEU A 118 -3.08 -20.23 14.45
C LEU A 118 -1.87 -19.73 15.25
N GLU A 119 -1.66 -18.42 15.31
CA GLU A 119 -0.58 -17.81 16.09
C GLU A 119 -0.78 -18.04 17.60
N ASP A 120 -2.01 -17.90 18.10
CA ASP A 120 -2.35 -18.19 19.50
C ASP A 120 -2.09 -19.65 19.87
N GLN A 121 -2.46 -20.59 18.97
CA GLN A 121 -2.17 -22.01 19.17
C GLN A 121 -0.66 -22.29 19.17
N GLN A 122 0.10 -21.60 18.31
CA GLN A 122 1.56 -21.69 18.28
C GLN A 122 2.18 -21.19 19.57
N ALA A 123 1.77 -20.01 20.04
CA ALA A 123 2.28 -19.37 21.25
C ALA A 123 1.98 -20.20 22.52
N ARG A 124 0.84 -20.89 22.57
CA ARG A 124 0.46 -21.78 23.67
C ARG A 124 1.11 -23.17 23.60
N GLY A 125 1.95 -23.45 22.60
CA GLY A 125 2.58 -24.75 22.41
C GLY A 125 1.61 -25.87 21.97
N GLY A 126 0.44 -25.51 21.42
CA GLY A 126 -0.62 -26.45 21.04
C GLY A 126 -0.20 -27.46 19.96
N PHE A 127 0.87 -27.20 19.22
CA PHE A 127 1.39 -28.08 18.18
C PHE A 127 2.40 -29.12 18.66
N GLY A 128 2.77 -29.12 19.95
CA GLY A 128 3.78 -30.05 20.48
C GLY A 128 3.42 -31.54 20.39
N ARG A 129 2.12 -31.86 20.18
CA ARG A 129 1.63 -33.23 19.99
C ARG A 129 1.58 -33.68 18.53
N LEU A 130 1.87 -32.79 17.58
CA LEU A 130 1.81 -33.10 16.15
C LEU A 130 3.15 -33.64 15.63
N PRO A 131 3.14 -34.44 14.55
CA PRO A 131 4.36 -34.83 13.85
C PRO A 131 5.13 -33.61 13.34
N LYS A 132 6.48 -33.66 13.35
CA LYS A 132 7.33 -32.55 12.87
C LYS A 132 6.97 -32.04 11.47
N LYS A 133 6.55 -32.93 10.57
CA LYS A 133 6.11 -32.56 9.22
C LYS A 133 4.85 -31.69 9.21
N GLU A 134 3.92 -31.93 10.15
CA GLU A 134 2.70 -31.13 10.27
C GLU A 134 2.97 -29.80 10.93
N ILE A 135 3.83 -29.77 11.95
CA ILE A 135 4.32 -28.53 12.56
C ILE A 135 4.91 -27.61 11.49
N LEU A 136 5.82 -28.13 10.67
CA LEU A 136 6.44 -27.34 9.59
C LEU A 136 5.42 -26.78 8.60
N LYS A 137 4.42 -27.58 8.19
CA LYS A 137 3.34 -27.11 7.30
C LYS A 137 2.52 -25.98 7.92
N ILE A 138 2.28 -26.03 9.23
CA ILE A 138 1.54 -24.99 9.95
C ILE A 138 2.39 -23.72 10.04
N GLU A 139 3.68 -23.83 10.36
CA GLU A 139 4.60 -22.71 10.41
C GLU A 139 4.74 -22.01 9.05
N GLU A 140 4.91 -22.77 7.96
CA GLU A 140 4.92 -22.24 6.59
C GLU A 140 3.61 -21.51 6.25
N LYS A 141 2.48 -22.06 6.71
CA LYS A 141 1.16 -21.45 6.49
C LYS A 141 1.03 -20.14 7.24
N ILE A 142 1.44 -20.08 8.52
CA ILE A 142 1.44 -18.86 9.34
C ILE A 142 2.34 -17.81 8.69
N ALA A 143 3.57 -18.17 8.34
CA ALA A 143 4.51 -17.28 7.67
C ALA A 143 3.95 -16.72 6.36
N ARG A 144 3.30 -17.56 5.54
CA ARG A 144 2.66 -17.13 4.30
C ARG A 144 1.51 -16.15 4.54
N LEU A 145 0.64 -16.45 5.52
CA LEU A 145 -0.50 -15.60 5.84
C LEU A 145 -0.04 -14.25 6.43
N ASN A 146 0.98 -14.24 7.30
CA ASN A 146 1.57 -13.01 7.83
C ASN A 146 2.18 -12.12 6.74
N ARG A 147 2.88 -12.72 5.77
CA ARG A 147 3.40 -11.95 4.62
C ARG A 147 2.29 -11.27 3.82
N MET A 148 1.12 -11.91 3.70
CA MET A 148 0.04 -11.39 2.86
C MET A 148 -0.92 -10.43 3.59
N MET A 149 -1.21 -10.69 4.86
CA MET A 149 -2.27 -10.01 5.62
C MET A 149 -1.76 -9.35 6.92
N GLY A 150 -0.47 -9.43 7.22
CA GLY A 150 0.09 -8.88 8.45
C GLY A 150 -0.17 -7.39 8.63
N GLY A 151 -0.02 -6.60 7.56
CA GLY A 151 -0.22 -5.14 7.61
C GLY A 151 -1.69 -4.68 7.67
N ILE A 152 -2.65 -5.61 7.56
CA ILE A 152 -4.09 -5.33 7.74
C ILE A 152 -4.70 -6.15 8.88
N LYS A 153 -3.87 -6.82 9.70
CA LYS A 153 -4.34 -7.74 10.74
C LYS A 153 -5.19 -7.03 11.81
N GLU A 154 -4.82 -5.80 12.15
CA GLU A 154 -5.50 -4.98 13.16
C GLU A 154 -6.67 -4.17 12.57
N MET A 155 -6.93 -4.29 11.27
CA MET A 155 -8.00 -3.57 10.61
C MET A 155 -9.35 -4.18 10.96
N THR A 156 -10.20 -3.40 11.63
CA THR A 156 -11.55 -3.83 12.08
C THR A 156 -12.69 -3.27 11.23
N ARG A 157 -12.40 -2.22 10.45
CA ARG A 157 -13.33 -1.54 9.56
C ARG A 157 -12.63 -1.21 8.24
N LEU A 158 -13.42 -0.89 7.22
CA LEU A 158 -12.88 -0.45 5.94
C LEU A 158 -12.10 0.87 6.09
N PRO A 159 -10.99 1.05 5.35
CA PRO A 159 -10.24 2.29 5.36
C PRO A 159 -11.05 3.43 4.73
N ALA A 160 -10.85 4.65 5.22
CA ALA A 160 -11.47 5.85 4.67
C ALA A 160 -10.79 6.32 3.38
N ALA A 161 -9.49 6.04 3.23
CA ALA A 161 -8.72 6.38 2.05
C ALA A 161 -7.68 5.31 1.70
N LEU A 162 -7.33 5.24 0.41
CA LEU A 162 -6.25 4.38 -0.10
C LEU A 162 -5.09 5.26 -0.56
N PHE A 163 -3.89 4.94 -0.10
CA PHE A 163 -2.64 5.52 -0.61
C PHE A 163 -1.95 4.49 -1.49
N ILE A 164 -1.95 4.69 -2.81
CA ILE A 164 -1.54 3.65 -3.77
C ILE A 164 -0.26 4.07 -4.50
N ILE A 165 0.75 3.19 -4.47
CA ILE A 165 1.98 3.32 -5.27
C ILE A 165 1.85 2.48 -6.53
N ASP A 166 2.04 3.12 -7.69
CA ASP A 166 1.94 2.51 -9.04
C ASP A 166 0.53 1.98 -9.38
N THR A 167 -0.26 2.84 -10.01
CA THR A 167 -1.63 2.53 -10.39
C THR A 167 -1.76 1.44 -11.46
N THR A 168 -0.69 1.18 -12.23
CA THR A 168 -0.70 0.14 -13.27
C THR A 168 -0.54 -1.23 -12.65
N LYS A 169 0.29 -1.34 -11.61
CA LYS A 169 0.43 -2.56 -10.80
C LYS A 169 -0.79 -2.83 -9.94
N GLU A 170 -1.31 -1.80 -9.26
CA GLU A 170 -2.38 -1.93 -8.28
C GLU A 170 -3.78 -1.71 -8.86
N GLY A 171 -4.00 -2.11 -10.11
CA GLY A 171 -5.29 -1.91 -10.81
C GLY A 171 -6.48 -2.56 -10.09
N ILE A 172 -6.27 -3.69 -9.40
CA ILE A 172 -7.31 -4.37 -8.63
C ILE A 172 -7.72 -3.55 -7.41
N ALA A 173 -6.76 -3.04 -6.65
CA ALA A 173 -7.03 -2.21 -5.46
C ALA A 173 -7.82 -0.95 -5.84
N ILE A 174 -7.46 -0.31 -6.97
CA ILE A 174 -8.18 0.85 -7.50
C ILE A 174 -9.61 0.49 -7.91
N ALA A 175 -9.78 -0.62 -8.63
CA ALA A 175 -11.09 -1.06 -9.10
C ALA A 175 -12.02 -1.40 -7.92
N GLU A 176 -11.49 -2.04 -6.88
CA GLU A 176 -12.23 -2.31 -5.66
C GLU A 176 -12.58 -1.02 -4.91
N GLY A 177 -11.61 -0.11 -4.72
CA GLY A 177 -11.83 1.18 -4.06
C GLY A 177 -12.94 2.00 -4.72
N ARG A 178 -12.95 2.08 -6.06
CA ARG A 178 -14.01 2.75 -6.84
C ARG A 178 -15.37 2.07 -6.80
N LYS A 179 -15.44 0.81 -6.37
CA LYS A 179 -16.70 0.05 -6.31
C LYS A 179 -17.39 0.24 -4.96
N ILE A 180 -16.60 0.41 -3.89
CA ILE A 180 -17.11 0.61 -2.53
C ILE A 180 -17.32 2.09 -2.17
N GLY A 181 -16.81 3.01 -3.00
CA GLY A 181 -16.96 4.46 -2.87
C GLY A 181 -17.17 5.13 -4.22
#